data_AF-A0A6D2JWC9-F1
#
_entry.id   AF-A0A6D2JWC9-F1
#
_cell.length_a   1.000
_cell.length_b   1.000
_cell.length_c   1.000
_cell.angle_alpha   90.00
_cell.angle_beta   90.00
_cell.angle_gamma   90.00
#
_symmetry.space_group_name_H-M   'P 1'
#
loop_
_entity.id
_entity.type
_entity.pdbx_description
1 polymer ?
#
loop_
_entity_poly.entity_id
_entity_poly.type
_entity_poly.pdbx_seq_one_letter_code
_entity_poly.pdbx_strand_id
1 'polypeptide(L)'
;MSGMMELTSVKKIHVRYCFEGIQNIIFDYVNKHVRMQEGPDHGSTSHQGFDLEPFAINHLDKEYLLSVDGYYDETSGVIQTLQFKTNMKTSEVMGYEEKGTKFSLGCNRMMIIGFHGYAKDNLNSLGAYFTTLPLTKLEHKGKHSGKHWDDGSYQGIRKVSVHYDAYIRCIGFEYDNKGQVEAREHGSKVALIGQDAEFVLDHPDEYVTSIKGKFTKWASGETAITSLTFKTSKGRTSPTLGNVYGDNHVDFVLESKDAEKLEAHGGDVGTSWDNGGADGG
;
A
#
# COMPACT_ATOMS: atom_id res chain seq x y z
N MET A 1 24.99 -19.59 -4.51
CA MET A 1 23.63 -20.08 -4.18
C MET A 1 23.58 -20.35 -2.68
N SER A 2 23.11 -19.37 -1.90
CA SER A 2 22.72 -19.59 -0.51
C SER A 2 21.20 -19.54 -0.48
N GLY A 3 20.59 -20.62 0.01
CA GLY A 3 19.15 -20.77 0.07
C GLY A 3 18.55 -19.62 0.86
N MET A 4 17.80 -18.77 0.14
CA MET A 4 16.88 -17.82 0.73
C MET A 4 15.81 -18.64 1.45
N MET A 5 16.09 -19.03 2.69
CA MET A 5 15.10 -19.59 3.60
C MET A 5 13.94 -18.60 3.66
N GLU A 6 12.74 -19.14 3.77
CA GLU A 6 11.47 -18.42 3.75
C GLU A 6 11.28 -17.55 5.01
N LEU A 7 12.07 -16.48 5.11
CA LEU A 7 11.97 -15.45 6.14
C LEU A 7 10.72 -14.61 5.87
N THR A 8 9.88 -14.42 6.90
CA THR A 8 8.60 -13.70 6.76
C THR A 8 8.66 -12.26 7.24
N SER A 9 9.48 -11.95 8.25
CA SER A 9 9.59 -10.60 8.80
C SER A 9 10.79 -10.41 9.73
N VAL A 10 11.28 -9.17 9.84
CA VAL A 10 12.29 -8.73 10.81
C VAL A 10 11.67 -8.65 12.21
N LYS A 11 12.30 -9.27 13.20
CA LYS A 11 11.80 -9.39 14.59
C LYS A 11 12.50 -8.46 15.57
N LYS A 12 13.83 -8.43 15.53
CA LYS A 12 14.68 -7.61 16.37
C LYS A 12 15.84 -7.09 15.54
N ILE A 13 16.25 -5.88 15.87
CA ILE A 13 17.40 -5.22 15.25
C ILE A 13 18.37 -4.91 16.38
N HIS A 14 19.56 -5.50 16.29
CA HIS A 14 20.65 -5.24 17.24
C HIS A 14 21.66 -4.33 16.56
N VAL A 15 22.01 -3.24 17.22
CA VAL A 15 22.94 -2.26 16.66
C VAL A 15 24.07 -2.02 17.65
N ARG A 16 25.30 -2.10 17.14
CA ARG A 16 26.51 -1.71 17.84
C ARG A 16 27.16 -0.56 17.09
N TYR A 17 27.61 0.45 17.80
CA TYR A 17 28.34 1.57 17.22
C TYR A 17 29.66 1.82 17.94
N CYS A 18 30.64 2.33 17.22
CA CYS A 18 31.93 2.78 17.73
C CYS A 18 32.17 4.23 17.28
N PHE A 19 33.33 4.81 17.59
CA PHE A 19 33.68 6.20 17.24
C PHE A 19 33.73 6.51 15.74
N GLU A 20 33.70 5.49 14.87
CA GLU A 20 33.69 5.64 13.41
C GLU A 20 32.28 5.54 12.80
N GLY A 21 31.27 5.17 13.60
CA GLY A 21 29.88 5.01 13.16
C GLY A 21 29.28 3.66 13.58
N ILE A 22 28.28 3.18 12.84
CA ILE A 22 27.67 1.87 13.05
C ILE A 22 28.70 0.79 12.75
N GLN A 23 29.09 0.06 13.80
CA GLN A 23 30.15 -0.93 13.76
C GLN A 23 29.61 -2.28 13.31
N ASN A 24 28.45 -2.68 13.84
CA ASN A 24 27.81 -3.95 13.50
C ASN A 24 26.29 -3.82 13.59
N ILE A 25 25.58 -4.56 12.75
CA ILE A 25 24.13 -4.70 12.81
C ILE A 25 23.73 -6.15 12.61
N ILE A 26 22.74 -6.61 13.39
CA ILE A 26 22.20 -7.97 13.30
C ILE A 26 20.67 -7.86 13.20
N PHE A 27 20.10 -8.68 12.32
CA PHE A 27 18.66 -8.76 12.12
C PHE A 27 18.17 -10.15 12.48
N ASP A 28 17.39 -10.27 13.56
CA ASP A 28 16.69 -11.51 13.85
C ASP A 28 15.43 -11.57 13.00
N TYR A 29 15.14 -12.75 12.46
CA TYR A 29 13.98 -12.98 11.62
C TYR A 29 13.02 -13.99 12.25
N VAL A 30 11.75 -13.86 11.91
CA VAL A 30 10.75 -14.92 12.10
C VAL A 30 10.54 -15.62 10.76
N ASN A 31 10.52 -16.95 10.75
CA ASN A 31 10.12 -17.73 9.58
C ASN A 31 8.62 -18.08 9.60
N LYS A 32 8.08 -18.67 8.52
CA LYS A 32 6.66 -19.09 8.42
C LYS A 32 6.18 -20.01 9.54
N HIS A 33 7.08 -20.69 10.24
CA HIS A 33 6.77 -21.58 11.37
C HIS A 33 6.88 -20.88 12.74
N VAL A 34 6.99 -19.56 12.75
CA VAL A 34 7.11 -18.71 13.95
C VAL A 34 8.36 -19.04 14.78
N ARG A 35 9.37 -19.67 14.17
CA ARG A 35 10.66 -19.90 14.83
C ARG A 35 11.55 -18.70 14.60
N MET A 36 12.20 -18.26 15.69
CA MET A 36 13.20 -17.20 15.63
C MET A 36 14.49 -17.74 15.00
N GLN A 37 15.09 -16.94 14.14
CA GLN A 37 16.39 -17.18 13.57
C GLN A 37 17.24 -15.93 13.78
N GLU A 38 18.33 -16.08 14.52
CA GLU A 38 19.32 -15.01 14.68
C GLU A 38 20.02 -14.74 13.34
N GLY A 39 20.19 -13.46 13.03
CA GLY A 39 20.90 -13.03 11.85
C GLY A 39 22.41 -13.20 11.99
N PRO A 40 23.16 -13.24 10.87
CA PRO A 40 24.61 -13.11 10.91
C PRO A 40 25.02 -11.69 11.27
N ASP A 41 26.27 -11.53 11.72
CA ASP A 41 26.92 -10.23 11.89
C ASP A 41 27.13 -9.52 10.54
N HIS A 42 26.95 -8.20 10.55
CA HIS A 42 27.22 -7.30 9.44
C HIS A 42 28.12 -6.16 9.90
N GLY A 43 29.40 -6.48 10.04
CA GLY A 43 30.41 -5.59 10.60
C GLY A 43 31.38 -6.37 11.47
N SER A 44 32.04 -5.68 12.40
CA SER A 44 32.95 -6.31 13.36
C SER A 44 32.55 -6.00 14.80
N THR A 45 32.81 -6.94 15.69
CA THR A 45 32.70 -6.78 17.15
C THR A 45 34.06 -6.83 17.85
N SER A 46 35.16 -6.90 17.08
CA SER A 46 36.51 -7.11 17.64
C SER A 46 37.10 -5.89 18.33
N HIS A 47 36.60 -4.68 18.04
CA HIS A 47 37.08 -3.42 18.60
C HIS A 47 36.08 -2.84 19.62
N GLN A 48 36.56 -1.88 20.42
CA GLN A 48 35.75 -1.18 21.40
C GLN A 48 34.55 -0.50 20.73
N GLY A 49 33.36 -0.80 21.23
CA GLY A 49 32.08 -0.29 20.74
C GLY A 49 31.02 -0.45 21.81
N PHE A 50 29.85 0.12 21.55
CA PHE A 50 28.71 0.17 22.46
C PHE A 50 27.54 -0.56 21.83
N ASP A 51 27.08 -1.60 22.49
CA ASP A 51 25.86 -2.30 22.11
C ASP A 51 24.65 -1.52 22.61
N LEU A 52 23.66 -1.34 21.74
CA LEU A 52 22.40 -0.70 22.07
C LEU A 52 21.36 -1.74 22.46
N GLU A 53 20.36 -1.31 23.24
CA GLU A 53 19.17 -2.12 23.50
C GLU A 53 18.49 -2.48 22.16
N PRO A 54 18.20 -3.77 21.89
CA PRO A 54 17.66 -4.18 20.60
C PRO A 54 16.27 -3.59 20.34
N PHE A 55 16.06 -3.08 19.13
CA PHE A 55 14.75 -2.61 18.70
C PHE A 55 13.86 -3.79 18.31
N ALA A 56 12.88 -4.10 19.16
CA ALA A 56 11.97 -5.22 18.99
C ALA A 56 10.66 -4.84 18.29
N ILE A 57 10.24 -5.66 17.34
CA ILE A 57 8.99 -5.52 16.56
C ILE A 57 7.98 -6.56 17.06
N ASN A 58 6.80 -6.11 17.51
CA ASN A 58 5.76 -6.98 18.04
C ASN A 58 4.77 -7.47 16.95
N HIS A 59 5.11 -8.57 16.28
CA HIS A 59 4.19 -9.17 15.31
C HIS A 59 2.84 -9.66 15.87
N LEU A 60 2.72 -9.90 17.19
CA LEU A 60 1.42 -10.26 17.79
C LEU A 60 0.43 -9.09 17.72
N ASP A 61 0.94 -7.86 17.86
CA ASP A 61 0.16 -6.63 17.73
C ASP A 61 0.04 -6.16 16.28
N LYS A 62 0.46 -7.00 15.32
CA LYS A 62 0.59 -6.67 13.89
C LYS A 62 1.51 -5.45 13.68
N GLU A 63 2.57 -5.34 14.48
CA GLU A 63 3.65 -4.39 14.24
C GLU A 63 4.56 -4.87 13.11
N TYR A 64 4.95 -3.94 12.22
CA TYR A 64 5.84 -4.17 11.11
C TYR A 64 6.69 -2.96 10.76
N LEU A 65 7.86 -3.22 10.18
CA LEU A 65 8.82 -2.21 9.81
C LEU A 65 8.43 -1.53 8.49
N LEU A 66 8.39 -0.20 8.49
CA LEU A 66 8.00 0.64 7.36
C LEU A 66 9.22 1.26 6.68
N SER A 67 10.12 1.83 7.47
CA SER A 67 11.28 2.53 6.96
C SER A 67 12.47 2.50 7.90
N VAL A 68 13.64 2.81 7.33
CA VAL A 68 14.84 3.20 8.06
C VAL A 68 15.38 4.49 7.48
N ASP A 69 15.61 5.45 8.35
CA ASP A 69 16.30 6.70 8.03
C ASP A 69 17.72 6.63 8.61
N GLY A 70 18.66 7.33 8.00
CA GLY A 70 20.02 7.36 8.50
C GLY A 70 20.90 8.40 7.84
N TYR A 71 22.13 8.47 8.31
CA TYR A 71 23.18 9.31 7.75
C TYR A 71 24.43 8.46 7.53
N TYR A 72 25.17 8.76 6.47
CA TYR A 72 26.48 8.14 6.22
C TYR A 72 27.53 9.22 5.95
N ASP A 73 28.77 8.91 6.31
CA ASP A 73 29.90 9.77 5.96
C ASP A 73 30.31 9.52 4.50
N GLU A 74 30.30 10.55 3.66
CA GLU A 74 30.59 10.41 2.23
C GLU A 74 32.04 10.00 1.95
N THR A 75 32.97 10.31 2.85
CA THR A 75 34.40 10.05 2.64
C THR A 75 34.72 8.57 2.87
N SER A 76 34.25 8.02 3.99
CA SER A 76 34.48 6.63 4.40
C SER A 76 33.40 5.66 3.90
N GLY A 77 32.22 6.18 3.56
CA GLY A 77 31.01 5.39 3.29
C GLY A 77 30.41 4.74 4.52
N VAL A 78 30.93 4.99 5.73
CA VAL A 78 30.42 4.36 6.95
C VAL A 78 29.08 4.98 7.35
N ILE A 79 28.09 4.13 7.58
CA ILE A 79 26.80 4.53 8.14
C ILE A 79 27.06 5.03 9.56
N GLN A 80 26.68 6.29 9.80
CA GLN A 80 26.88 6.96 11.08
C GLN A 80 25.70 6.75 12.01
N THR A 81 24.48 6.77 11.45
CA THR A 81 23.25 6.78 12.23
C THR A 81 22.14 6.00 11.55
N LEU A 82 21.27 5.41 12.37
CA LEU A 82 20.07 4.70 11.93
C LEU A 82 18.90 5.03 12.85
N GLN A 83 17.72 5.20 12.28
CA GLN A 83 16.46 5.29 12.99
C GLN A 83 15.40 4.47 12.27
N PHE A 84 14.79 3.53 12.98
CA PHE A 84 13.83 2.59 12.43
C PHE A 84 12.41 3.04 12.76
N LYS A 85 11.50 2.94 11.79
CA LYS A 85 10.09 3.29 11.96
C LYS A 85 9.19 2.11 11.63
N THR A 86 8.28 1.80 12.54
CA THR A 86 7.19 0.83 12.35
C THR A 86 5.86 1.56 12.17
N ASN A 87 4.81 0.81 11.87
CA ASN A 87 3.44 1.33 11.89
C ASN A 87 2.94 1.73 13.29
N MET A 88 3.70 1.43 14.36
CA MET A 88 3.28 1.70 15.73
C MET A 88 4.21 2.67 16.46
N LYS A 89 5.51 2.67 16.16
CA LYS A 89 6.50 3.47 16.88
C LYS A 89 7.73 3.79 16.02
N THR A 90 8.54 4.72 16.51
CA THR A 90 9.86 5.03 15.95
C THR A 90 10.91 4.67 17.01
N SER A 91 12.04 4.11 16.61
CA SER A 91 13.15 3.85 17.52
C SER A 91 13.82 5.15 17.96
N GLU A 92 14.61 5.07 19.03
CA GLU A 92 15.64 6.08 19.29
C GLU A 92 16.61 6.16 18.10
N VAL A 93 17.29 7.31 17.98
CA VAL A 93 18.38 7.47 17.00
C VAL A 93 19.57 6.65 17.49
N MET A 94 20.06 5.75 16.65
CA MET A 94 21.16 4.84 16.94
C MET A 94 22.43 5.33 16.23
N GLY A 95 23.52 5.54 16.97
CA GLY A 95 24.77 6.09 16.44
C GLY A 95 25.02 7.54 16.88
N TYR A 96 25.76 8.31 16.07
CA TYR A 96 26.09 9.70 16.38
C TYR A 96 25.04 10.72 15.90
N GLU A 97 25.34 12.02 16.03
CA GLU A 97 24.51 13.09 15.47
C GLU A 97 24.32 12.94 13.94
N GLU A 98 23.34 13.66 13.38
CA GLU A 98 23.00 13.77 11.96
C GLU A 98 24.13 14.42 11.11
N LYS A 99 25.32 13.83 11.11
CA LYS A 99 26.49 14.25 10.35
C LYS A 99 26.65 13.37 9.11
N GLY A 100 26.95 14.03 8.00
CA GLY A 100 27.08 13.39 6.69
C GLY A 100 25.81 13.51 5.86
N THR A 101 25.64 12.59 4.92
CA THR A 101 24.56 12.64 3.94
C THR A 101 23.39 11.77 4.37
N LYS A 102 22.20 12.38 4.39
CA LYS A 102 20.97 11.72 4.78
C LYS A 102 20.53 10.71 3.72
N PHE A 103 20.01 9.57 4.17
CA PHE A 103 19.28 8.62 3.33
C PHE A 103 18.02 8.13 4.05
N SER A 104 17.07 7.65 3.25
CA SER A 104 15.82 7.06 3.72
C SER A 104 15.50 5.85 2.85
N LEU A 105 15.27 4.70 3.48
CA LEU A 105 14.76 3.50 2.83
C LEU A 105 13.34 3.26 3.35
N GLY A 106 12.36 3.58 2.52
CA GLY A 106 10.95 3.37 2.78
C GLY A 106 10.18 3.35 1.47
N CYS A 107 9.09 2.61 1.40
CA CYS A 107 8.22 2.59 0.24
C CYS A 107 6.76 2.58 0.67
N ASN A 108 5.97 3.49 0.10
CA ASN A 108 4.56 3.66 0.45
C ASN A 108 3.79 2.34 0.27
N ARG A 109 2.93 2.00 1.23
CA ARG A 109 2.11 0.76 1.26
C ARG A 109 2.92 -0.54 1.23
N MET A 110 4.22 -0.47 1.50
CA MET A 110 5.08 -1.64 1.61
C MET A 110 5.69 -1.71 3.01
N MET A 111 6.05 -2.93 3.41
CA MET A 111 6.80 -3.20 4.64
C MET A 111 8.16 -3.79 4.30
N ILE A 112 9.14 -3.51 5.16
CA ILE A 112 10.46 -4.11 5.08
C ILE A 112 10.41 -5.52 5.67
N ILE A 113 10.86 -6.50 4.89
CA ILE A 113 10.93 -7.92 5.30
C ILE A 113 12.36 -8.43 5.45
N GLY A 114 13.35 -7.62 5.07
CA GLY A 114 14.76 -7.93 5.29
C GLY A 114 15.68 -6.89 4.69
N PHE A 115 16.98 -7.13 4.83
CA PHE A 115 18.02 -6.18 4.46
C PHE A 115 19.13 -6.83 3.65
N HIS A 116 19.89 -6.01 2.93
CA HIS A 116 21.13 -6.38 2.25
C HIS A 116 22.11 -5.20 2.32
N GLY A 117 23.39 -5.43 2.04
CA GLY A 117 24.40 -4.37 2.11
C GLY A 117 25.82 -4.89 2.09
N TYR A 118 26.76 -4.01 2.39
CA TYR A 118 28.17 -4.29 2.54
C TYR A 118 28.66 -3.83 3.91
N ALA A 119 29.46 -4.66 4.55
CA ALA A 119 30.12 -4.35 5.80
C ALA A 119 31.55 -4.91 5.79
N LYS A 120 32.45 -4.20 6.48
CA LYS A 120 33.80 -4.66 6.82
C LYS A 120 33.95 -4.62 8.34
N ASP A 121 34.77 -3.71 8.85
CA ASP A 121 34.86 -3.41 10.28
C ASP A 121 33.65 -2.60 10.77
N ASN A 122 33.02 -1.87 9.86
CA ASN A 122 31.83 -1.06 10.06
C ASN A 122 30.80 -1.35 8.95
N LEU A 123 29.56 -0.90 9.18
CA LEU A 123 28.49 -0.98 8.18
C LEU A 123 28.70 0.11 7.12
N ASN A 124 28.94 -0.29 5.87
CA ASN A 124 29.23 0.64 4.77
C ASN A 124 28.03 0.89 3.86
N SER A 125 27.08 -0.03 3.80
CA SER A 125 25.84 0.22 3.07
C SER A 125 24.69 -0.61 3.62
N LEU A 126 23.48 -0.10 3.41
CA LEU A 126 22.24 -0.74 3.79
C LEU A 126 21.23 -0.56 2.65
N GLY A 127 20.55 -1.64 2.32
CA GLY A 127 19.41 -1.72 1.41
C GLY A 127 18.33 -2.60 2.04
N ALA A 128 17.09 -2.47 1.57
CA ALA A 128 15.94 -3.12 2.16
C ALA A 128 15.13 -3.90 1.11
N TYR A 129 14.68 -5.08 1.49
CA TYR A 129 13.69 -5.86 0.74
C TYR A 129 12.29 -5.48 1.22
N PHE A 130 11.42 -5.15 0.28
CA PHE A 130 10.05 -4.73 0.54
C PHE A 130 9.04 -5.78 0.06
N THR A 131 7.93 -5.91 0.79
CA THR A 131 6.72 -6.60 0.31
C THR A 131 5.51 -5.70 0.51
N THR A 132 4.44 -5.94 -0.24
CA THR A 132 3.17 -5.24 -0.06
C THR A 132 2.57 -5.58 1.31
N LEU A 133 2.02 -4.58 2.00
CA LEU A 133 1.32 -4.80 3.26
C LEU A 133 0.19 -5.83 3.09
N PRO A 134 -0.09 -6.68 4.10
CA PRO A 134 -1.18 -7.64 4.04
C PRO A 134 -2.48 -6.92 3.67
N LEU A 135 -3.14 -7.36 2.59
CA LEU A 135 -4.36 -6.74 2.11
C LEU A 135 -5.47 -6.88 3.14
N THR A 136 -6.25 -5.82 3.33
CA THR A 136 -7.48 -5.84 4.10
C THR A 136 -8.55 -5.54 3.09
N LYS A 137 -9.24 -6.60 2.69
CA LYS A 137 -10.39 -6.50 1.81
C LYS A 137 -11.52 -5.89 2.63
N LEU A 138 -11.94 -4.67 2.28
CA LEU A 138 -13.13 -4.06 2.86
C LEU A 138 -14.37 -4.75 2.30
N GLU A 139 -15.45 -4.78 3.10
CA GLU A 139 -16.75 -5.21 2.58
C GLU A 139 -17.21 -4.26 1.48
N HIS A 140 -17.65 -4.81 0.36
CA HIS A 140 -18.23 -4.02 -0.71
C HIS A 140 -19.61 -3.48 -0.32
N LYS A 141 -20.00 -2.34 -0.89
CA LYS A 141 -21.31 -1.71 -0.68
C LYS A 141 -22.15 -1.88 -1.93
N GLY A 142 -23.43 -2.19 -1.76
CA GLY A 142 -24.37 -2.50 -2.85
C GLY A 142 -24.89 -3.94 -2.79
N LYS A 143 -25.56 -4.38 -3.86
CA LYS A 143 -26.16 -5.72 -3.97
C LYS A 143 -25.16 -6.73 -4.56
N HIS A 144 -25.26 -7.99 -4.16
CA HIS A 144 -24.45 -9.12 -4.67
C HIS A 144 -25.00 -9.67 -6.00
N SER A 145 -25.27 -8.82 -6.98
CA SER A 145 -25.74 -9.23 -8.32
C SER A 145 -24.74 -8.81 -9.39
N GLY A 146 -24.63 -9.60 -10.46
CA GLY A 146 -23.71 -9.35 -11.58
C GLY A 146 -22.47 -10.26 -11.58
N LYS A 147 -21.57 -10.04 -12.54
CA LYS A 147 -20.31 -10.79 -12.64
C LYS A 147 -19.35 -10.29 -11.57
N HIS A 148 -19.01 -11.16 -10.63
CA HIS A 148 -17.99 -10.87 -9.63
C HIS A 148 -16.65 -10.59 -10.30
N TRP A 149 -15.97 -9.53 -9.84
CA TRP A 149 -14.59 -9.22 -10.21
C TRP A 149 -13.78 -8.83 -8.98
N ASP A 150 -12.49 -9.12 -9.06
CA ASP A 150 -11.48 -8.78 -8.07
C ASP A 150 -10.16 -8.66 -8.84
N ASP A 151 -9.66 -7.44 -9.00
CA ASP A 151 -8.44 -7.20 -9.78
C ASP A 151 -7.17 -7.65 -9.03
N GLY A 152 -7.28 -8.02 -7.75
CA GLY A 152 -6.16 -8.27 -6.87
C GLY A 152 -5.49 -6.98 -6.41
N SER A 153 -4.23 -7.10 -5.97
CA SER A 153 -3.45 -5.98 -5.44
C SER A 153 -2.44 -5.42 -6.42
N TYR A 154 -2.33 -4.10 -6.45
CA TYR A 154 -1.35 -3.35 -7.23
C TYR A 154 -0.60 -2.34 -6.35
N GLN A 155 0.57 -1.89 -6.81
CA GLN A 155 1.41 -0.96 -6.05
C GLN A 155 0.76 0.42 -5.91
N GLY A 156 -0.03 0.84 -6.89
CA GLY A 156 -0.83 2.06 -6.79
C GLY A 156 -1.91 2.16 -7.85
N ILE A 157 -2.85 3.09 -7.64
CA ILE A 157 -3.82 3.53 -8.65
C ILE A 157 -3.26 4.81 -9.25
N ARG A 158 -3.12 4.85 -10.57
CA ARG A 158 -2.68 6.02 -11.34
C ARG A 158 -3.85 6.83 -11.85
N LYS A 159 -4.92 6.14 -12.29
CA LYS A 159 -6.13 6.79 -12.80
C LYS A 159 -7.36 5.97 -12.48
N VAL A 160 -8.45 6.67 -12.20
CA VAL A 160 -9.80 6.12 -12.17
C VAL A 160 -10.59 6.75 -13.31
N SER A 161 -11.30 5.95 -14.09
CA SER A 161 -12.22 6.42 -15.13
C SER A 161 -13.60 5.83 -14.91
N VAL A 162 -14.66 6.61 -15.16
CA VAL A 162 -16.03 6.12 -15.14
C VAL A 162 -16.75 6.50 -16.42
N HIS A 163 -17.61 5.61 -16.89
CA HIS A 163 -18.62 5.89 -17.90
C HIS A 163 -19.99 5.81 -17.25
N TYR A 164 -20.81 6.84 -17.39
CA TYR A 164 -22.06 6.97 -16.64
C TYR A 164 -23.18 7.69 -17.40
N ASP A 165 -24.42 7.39 -17.04
CA ASP A 165 -25.62 8.12 -17.47
C ASP A 165 -26.34 8.74 -16.25
N ALA A 166 -27.47 8.19 -15.83
CA ALA A 166 -28.00 8.38 -14.48
C ALA A 166 -27.23 7.56 -13.44
N TYR A 167 -26.54 6.49 -13.87
CA TYR A 167 -25.79 5.56 -13.03
C TYR A 167 -24.40 5.34 -13.58
N ILE A 168 -23.45 4.94 -12.73
CA ILE A 168 -22.14 4.47 -13.20
C ILE A 168 -22.34 3.12 -13.88
N ARG A 169 -22.04 3.06 -15.18
CA ARG A 169 -22.20 1.87 -16.04
C ARG A 169 -20.91 1.09 -16.20
N CYS A 170 -19.78 1.80 -16.19
CA CYS A 170 -18.47 1.20 -16.26
C CYS A 170 -17.50 2.00 -15.38
N ILE A 171 -16.61 1.28 -14.71
CA ILE A 171 -15.48 1.86 -13.99
C ILE A 171 -14.19 1.19 -14.48
N GLY A 172 -13.16 2.00 -14.68
CA GLY A 172 -11.85 1.57 -15.09
C GLY A 172 -10.77 2.08 -14.14
N PHE A 173 -9.71 1.31 -14.03
CA PHE A 173 -8.54 1.64 -13.23
C PHE A 173 -7.29 1.43 -14.08
N GLU A 174 -6.37 2.39 -14.00
CA GLU A 174 -4.99 2.19 -14.40
C GLU A 174 -4.15 2.02 -13.15
N TYR A 175 -3.54 0.84 -13.03
CA TYR A 175 -2.72 0.45 -11.90
C TYR A 175 -1.24 0.53 -12.24
N ASP A 176 -0.42 0.81 -11.22
CA ASP A 176 1.01 0.54 -11.27
C ASP A 176 1.30 -0.91 -10.82
N ASN A 177 1.94 -1.67 -11.69
CA ASN A 177 2.48 -2.99 -11.40
C ASN A 177 3.99 -3.01 -11.69
N LYS A 178 4.81 -2.76 -10.68
CA LYS A 178 6.28 -2.80 -10.77
C LYS A 178 6.80 -1.83 -11.84
N GLY A 179 6.22 -0.63 -11.87
CA GLY A 179 6.55 0.41 -12.83
C GLY A 179 5.90 0.26 -14.21
N GLN A 180 5.14 -0.82 -14.47
CA GLN A 180 4.32 -0.97 -15.67
C GLN A 180 2.87 -0.55 -15.39
N VAL A 181 2.20 -0.01 -16.41
CA VAL A 181 0.79 0.40 -16.31
C VAL A 181 -0.09 -0.74 -16.78
N GLU A 182 -1.02 -1.18 -15.92
CA GLU A 182 -2.05 -2.17 -16.26
C GLU A 182 -3.44 -1.56 -16.15
N ALA A 183 -4.24 -1.69 -17.21
CA ALA A 183 -5.63 -1.24 -17.24
C ALA A 183 -6.60 -2.40 -16.97
N ARG A 184 -7.62 -2.12 -16.16
CA ARG A 184 -8.77 -3.00 -15.90
C ARG A 184 -10.04 -2.19 -16.01
N GLU A 185 -11.06 -2.76 -16.64
CA GLU A 185 -12.39 -2.13 -16.76
C GLU A 185 -13.47 -3.13 -16.37
N HIS A 186 -14.49 -2.62 -15.66
CA HIS A 186 -15.60 -3.40 -15.15
C HIS A 186 -16.92 -2.72 -15.49
N GLY A 187 -17.90 -3.50 -15.93
CA GLY A 187 -19.17 -2.99 -16.45
C GLY A 187 -19.16 -2.84 -17.97
N SER A 188 -20.03 -1.98 -18.50
CA SER A 188 -20.29 -1.88 -19.94
C SER A 188 -20.46 -0.44 -20.41
N LYS A 189 -19.81 -0.09 -21.53
CA LYS A 189 -19.93 1.21 -22.21
C LYS A 189 -20.98 1.21 -23.34
N VAL A 190 -21.92 0.27 -23.32
CA VAL A 190 -22.87 0.04 -24.44
C VAL A 190 -23.97 1.11 -24.53
N ALA A 191 -24.09 2.03 -23.58
CA ALA A 191 -25.10 3.09 -23.63
C ALA A 191 -24.77 4.16 -24.69
N LEU A 192 -25.73 4.43 -25.60
CA LEU A 192 -25.61 5.42 -26.67
C LEU A 192 -25.51 6.88 -26.17
N ILE A 193 -25.80 7.14 -24.88
CA ILE A 193 -25.87 8.47 -24.26
C ILE A 193 -25.21 8.41 -22.86
N GLY A 194 -23.91 8.10 -22.82
CA GLY A 194 -23.11 8.14 -21.59
C GLY A 194 -22.07 9.26 -21.62
N GLN A 195 -21.66 9.71 -20.44
CA GLN A 195 -20.56 10.65 -20.22
C GLN A 195 -19.37 9.92 -19.61
N ASP A 196 -18.17 10.38 -19.93
CA ASP A 196 -16.94 9.89 -19.33
C ASP A 196 -16.40 10.92 -18.33
N ALA A 197 -15.93 10.45 -17.18
CA ALA A 197 -15.19 11.26 -16.22
C ALA A 197 -13.95 10.50 -15.76
N GLU A 198 -12.87 11.21 -15.52
CA GLU A 198 -11.62 10.63 -15.06
C GLU A 198 -11.02 11.41 -13.88
N PHE A 199 -10.23 10.71 -13.09
CA PHE A 199 -9.47 11.26 -12.00
C PHE A 199 -8.07 10.65 -12.01
N VAL A 200 -7.09 11.48 -12.38
CA VAL A 200 -5.67 11.12 -12.42
C VAL A 200 -5.02 11.49 -11.09
N LEU A 201 -4.30 10.54 -10.51
CA LEU A 201 -3.49 10.71 -9.33
C LEU A 201 -2.06 11.06 -9.71
N ASP A 202 -1.42 11.91 -8.91
CA ASP A 202 0.00 12.22 -9.02
C ASP A 202 0.86 11.08 -8.45
N HIS A 203 0.82 9.92 -9.11
CA HIS A 203 1.55 8.71 -8.72
C HIS A 203 3.06 8.87 -9.00
N PRO A 204 3.97 8.46 -8.08
CA PRO A 204 3.73 7.68 -6.86
C PRO A 204 3.45 8.49 -5.59
N ASP A 205 3.46 9.82 -5.67
CA ASP A 205 3.40 10.72 -4.51
C ASP A 205 1.98 10.91 -3.96
N GLU A 206 0.96 10.49 -4.70
CA GLU A 206 -0.45 10.60 -4.33
C GLU A 206 -1.16 9.25 -4.41
N TYR A 207 -1.97 8.94 -3.39
CA TYR A 207 -2.78 7.73 -3.32
C TYR A 207 -4.16 8.00 -2.72
N VAL A 208 -5.14 7.13 -3.01
CA VAL A 208 -6.52 7.23 -2.48
C VAL A 208 -6.55 6.84 -1.01
N THR A 209 -7.21 7.65 -0.19
CA THR A 209 -7.36 7.47 1.27
C THR A 209 -8.82 7.36 1.73
N SER A 210 -9.78 7.83 0.93
CA SER A 210 -11.22 7.61 1.15
C SER A 210 -11.97 7.56 -0.17
N ILE A 211 -12.97 6.69 -0.29
CA ILE A 211 -13.98 6.74 -1.35
C ILE A 211 -15.32 7.03 -0.70
N LYS A 212 -15.92 8.13 -1.10
CA LYS A 212 -17.32 8.41 -0.82
C LYS A 212 -18.12 8.10 -2.06
N GLY A 213 -19.28 7.50 -1.89
CA GLY A 213 -20.17 7.27 -3.01
C GLY A 213 -21.61 7.38 -2.62
N LYS A 214 -22.46 7.37 -3.64
CA LYS A 214 -23.91 7.32 -3.50
C LYS A 214 -24.45 6.16 -4.30
N PHE A 215 -25.48 5.52 -3.78
CA PHE A 215 -26.29 4.60 -4.55
C PHE A 215 -27.77 4.97 -4.47
N THR A 216 -28.49 4.76 -5.55
CA THR A 216 -29.96 4.73 -5.53
C THR A 216 -30.41 3.36 -5.05
N LYS A 217 -31.46 3.32 -4.24
CA LYS A 217 -32.12 2.08 -3.79
C LYS A 217 -33.57 2.08 -4.26
N TRP A 218 -33.96 1.06 -5.00
CA TRP A 218 -35.34 0.87 -5.44
C TRP A 218 -36.14 0.01 -4.45
N ALA A 219 -37.47 0.11 -4.52
CA ALA A 219 -38.37 -0.73 -3.73
C ALA A 219 -38.19 -2.23 -4.00
N SER A 220 -37.70 -2.60 -5.19
CA SER A 220 -37.29 -3.97 -5.56
C SER A 220 -36.08 -4.50 -4.78
N GLY A 221 -35.40 -3.64 -4.02
CA GLY A 221 -34.14 -3.96 -3.33
C GLY A 221 -32.90 -3.88 -4.22
N GLU A 222 -33.07 -3.51 -5.49
CA GLU A 222 -31.95 -3.21 -6.39
C GLU A 222 -31.23 -1.94 -5.94
N THR A 223 -29.92 -1.90 -6.18
CA THR A 223 -29.10 -0.73 -5.93
C THR A 223 -28.19 -0.46 -7.11
N ALA A 224 -27.96 0.81 -7.42
CA ALA A 224 -27.00 1.24 -8.45
C ALA A 224 -26.14 2.38 -7.90
N ILE A 225 -24.83 2.27 -8.09
CA ILE A 225 -23.91 3.36 -7.75
C ILE A 225 -24.13 4.49 -8.75
N THR A 226 -24.41 5.68 -8.24
CA THR A 226 -24.69 6.87 -9.05
C THR A 226 -23.48 7.78 -9.13
N SER A 227 -22.73 7.91 -8.04
CA SER A 227 -21.55 8.77 -7.99
C SER A 227 -20.48 8.27 -7.03
N LEU A 228 -19.24 8.65 -7.33
CA LEU A 228 -18.04 8.41 -6.53
C LEU A 228 -17.22 9.69 -6.40
N THR A 229 -16.60 9.86 -5.25
CA THR A 229 -15.67 10.95 -4.95
C THR A 229 -14.51 10.38 -4.15
N PHE A 230 -13.28 10.67 -4.59
CA PHE A 230 -12.05 10.13 -4.04
C PHE A 230 -11.32 11.21 -3.22
N LYS A 231 -10.94 10.91 -1.98
CA LYS A 231 -9.97 11.71 -1.23
C LYS A 231 -8.59 11.10 -1.34
N THR A 232 -7.57 11.93 -1.33
CA THR A 232 -6.18 11.49 -1.50
C THR A 232 -5.29 11.85 -0.31
N SER A 233 -4.09 11.26 -0.30
CA SER A 233 -3.03 11.53 0.68
C SER A 233 -2.53 12.98 0.66
N LYS A 234 -2.66 13.67 -0.49
CA LYS A 234 -2.35 15.12 -0.62
C LYS A 234 -3.47 16.03 -0.09
N GLY A 235 -4.50 15.45 0.54
CA GLY A 235 -5.60 16.19 1.14
C GLY A 235 -6.63 16.76 0.14
N ARG A 236 -6.46 16.50 -1.17
CA ARG A 236 -7.43 16.92 -2.19
C ARG A 236 -8.54 15.89 -2.36
N THR A 237 -9.64 16.36 -2.93
CA THR A 237 -10.80 15.55 -3.28
C THR A 237 -11.02 15.63 -4.79
N SER A 238 -11.30 14.51 -5.44
CA SER A 238 -11.63 14.48 -6.86
C SER A 238 -12.92 15.27 -7.14
N PRO A 239 -13.16 15.69 -8.39
CA PRO A 239 -14.52 15.94 -8.85
C PRO A 239 -15.43 14.74 -8.55
N THR A 240 -16.73 14.97 -8.51
CA THR A 240 -17.67 13.85 -8.45
C THR A 240 -17.71 13.14 -9.80
N LEU A 241 -17.34 11.86 -9.79
CA LEU A 241 -17.38 10.95 -10.92
C LEU A 241 -18.76 10.29 -10.93
N GLY A 242 -19.56 10.54 -11.97
CA GLY A 242 -20.93 10.05 -12.06
C GLY A 242 -21.97 11.15 -11.92
N ASN A 243 -23.18 10.75 -11.54
CA ASN A 243 -24.35 11.60 -11.48
C ASN A 243 -24.93 11.65 -10.06
N VAL A 244 -25.37 12.84 -9.61
CA VAL A 244 -25.93 13.07 -8.26
C VAL A 244 -27.42 13.46 -8.32
N TYR A 245 -28.03 13.52 -9.50
CA TYR A 245 -29.42 13.95 -9.65
C TYR A 245 -30.41 12.93 -9.03
N GLY A 246 -31.37 13.41 -8.23
CA GLY A 246 -32.47 12.63 -7.63
C GLY A 246 -32.52 12.66 -6.10
N ASP A 247 -33.69 12.38 -5.51
CA ASP A 247 -33.95 12.53 -4.06
C ASP A 247 -33.73 11.25 -3.24
N ASN A 248 -33.54 10.09 -3.89
CA ASN A 248 -33.45 8.77 -3.24
C ASN A 248 -32.03 8.20 -3.24
N HIS A 249 -31.05 8.99 -2.81
CA HIS A 249 -29.65 8.54 -2.71
C HIS A 249 -29.28 8.19 -1.27
N VAL A 250 -28.57 7.07 -1.11
CA VAL A 250 -27.95 6.67 0.14
C VAL A 250 -26.44 6.85 0.01
N ASP A 251 -25.86 7.61 0.93
CA ASP A 251 -24.43 7.81 1.00
C ASP A 251 -23.73 6.58 1.59
N PHE A 252 -22.56 6.25 1.05
CA PHE A 252 -21.64 5.31 1.66
C PHE A 252 -20.23 5.88 1.67
N VAL A 253 -19.45 5.42 2.66
CA VAL A 253 -18.04 5.73 2.77
C VAL A 253 -17.29 4.42 2.90
N LEU A 254 -16.27 4.28 2.07
CA LEU A 254 -15.20 3.33 2.26
C LEU A 254 -14.00 4.16 2.77
N GLU A 255 -13.54 3.84 3.97
CA GLU A 255 -12.37 4.43 4.61
C GLU A 255 -11.68 3.35 5.40
N SER A 256 -10.36 3.25 5.26
CA SER A 256 -9.57 2.48 6.21
C SER A 256 -9.32 3.32 7.46
N LYS A 257 -9.51 2.72 8.63
CA LYS A 257 -9.24 3.37 9.92
C LYS A 257 -7.76 3.64 10.17
N ASP A 258 -6.88 3.06 9.37
CA ASP A 258 -5.46 3.40 9.24
C ASP A 258 -5.31 4.13 7.90
N ALA A 259 -4.69 5.30 7.83
CA ALA A 259 -4.74 6.25 6.71
C ALA A 259 -4.16 5.79 5.33
N GLU A 260 -4.09 4.48 5.03
CA GLU A 260 -3.39 3.92 3.87
C GLU A 260 -4.15 2.87 3.04
N LYS A 261 -5.47 2.71 3.19
CA LYS A 261 -6.19 1.63 2.50
C LYS A 261 -7.50 2.05 1.88
N LEU A 262 -7.47 2.23 0.58
CA LEU A 262 -8.62 1.88 -0.24
C LEU A 262 -8.27 1.16 -1.52
N GLU A 263 -9.07 0.14 -1.77
CA GLU A 263 -9.24 -0.51 -3.06
C GLU A 263 -10.73 -0.47 -3.37
N ALA A 264 -11.07 -0.12 -4.60
CA ALA A 264 -12.44 0.04 -5.05
C ALA A 264 -12.96 -1.30 -5.61
N HIS A 265 -14.14 -1.71 -5.14
CA HIS A 265 -14.91 -2.83 -5.71
C HIS A 265 -16.30 -2.30 -6.08
N GLY A 266 -16.80 -2.61 -7.27
CA GLY A 266 -18.10 -2.16 -7.78
C GLY A 266 -18.92 -3.32 -8.32
N GLY A 267 -20.19 -3.43 -7.96
CA GLY A 267 -21.12 -4.35 -8.63
C GLY A 267 -21.73 -3.68 -9.86
N ASP A 268 -21.84 -4.39 -10.98
CA ASP A 268 -22.55 -3.94 -12.18
C ASP A 268 -24.07 -4.16 -12.04
N VAL A 269 -24.86 -3.23 -12.55
CA VAL A 269 -26.33 -3.29 -12.59
C VAL A 269 -26.75 -3.61 -14.02
N GLY A 270 -26.93 -4.90 -14.28
CA GLY A 270 -27.46 -5.39 -15.56
C GLY A 270 -28.85 -4.80 -15.84
N THR A 271 -28.99 -4.17 -16.99
CA THR A 271 -30.29 -3.75 -17.55
C THR A 271 -31.01 -4.97 -18.14
N SER A 272 -32.17 -5.35 -17.60
CA SER A 272 -33.15 -6.18 -18.31
C SER A 272 -34.34 -5.33 -18.73
N TRP A 273 -34.50 -5.13 -20.04
CA TRP A 273 -35.81 -4.86 -20.63
C TRP A 273 -36.11 -5.99 -21.60
N ASP A 274 -37.22 -6.67 -21.32
CA ASP A 274 -37.97 -7.49 -22.26
C ASP A 274 -38.20 -6.71 -23.56
N ASN A 275 -38.09 -7.42 -24.69
CA ASN A 275 -38.96 -7.18 -25.81
C ASN A 275 -39.48 -8.52 -26.30
N GLY A 276 -40.75 -8.77 -26.02
CA GLY A 276 -41.55 -9.70 -26.80
C GLY A 276 -41.66 -9.19 -28.24
N GLY A 277 -41.53 -10.11 -29.19
CA GLY A 277 -41.81 -9.93 -30.60
C GLY A 277 -42.06 -11.30 -31.19
N ALA A 278 -43.33 -11.61 -31.40
CA ALA A 278 -43.82 -12.79 -32.10
C ALA A 278 -43.48 -12.73 -33.60
N ASP A 279 -43.38 -13.92 -34.20
CA ASP A 279 -43.69 -14.35 -35.57
C ASP A 279 -42.81 -15.60 -35.82
N GLY A 280 -43.29 -16.78 -36.18
CA GLY A 280 -44.37 -17.18 -37.06
C GLY A 280 -43.79 -18.26 -37.99
N GLY A 281 -44.17 -19.52 -37.79
CA GLY A 281 -43.68 -20.68 -38.54
C GLY A 281 -43.82 -21.99 -37.76
#